data_AF-A0A7C3GNG8-F1
#
_entry.id   AF-A0A7C3GNG8-F1
#
_cell.length_a   1.000
_cell.length_b   1.000
_cell.length_c   1.000
_cell.angle_alpha   90.00
_cell.angle_beta   90.00
_cell.angle_gamma   90.00
#
_symmetry.space_group_name_H-M   'P 1'
#
loop_
_entity.id
_entity.type
_entity.pdbx_description
1 polymer ?
#
loop_
_entity_poly.entity_id
_entity_poly.type
_entity_poly.pdbx_seq_one_letter_code
_entity_poly.pdbx_strand_id
1 'polypeptide(L)'
;MGRVCEEVENAAVDACNDIQCNSFNNCNGIQCNSFTGCAWWNAPCHIARGVCVAAAAVARAACWVARGACVLVAETARVTCLAGAAIARAACEVVNVVLDFIGLIIELILSIPIIGGLLRTIINWVTEIIWRLVGLLDFVASLLGIRPRKKMYFGVVVPPITPIVSDADIQRQVNAVINFYDTTCNINMIFTGICHSNVSPPDSPFTVDCDASGFFSDWWLAGSYFEFASATCKPKDSFRRVIGLGSEIIVFIVEDVTPVNTNGCSFGSTHNYVVIEAQPGDSAFVAAHEIGHACWLPHDGNPANLMSNITPRTNPTLTDLQISLVRWSKHCVYL
;
A
#
# COMPACT_ATOMS: atom_id res chain seq x y z
N MET A 1 -3.38 -0.81 11.45
CA MET A 1 -4.08 -1.55 10.38
C MET A 1 -5.37 -0.90 9.83
N GLY A 2 -5.87 0.22 10.37
CA GLY A 2 -7.12 0.87 9.89
C GLY A 2 -7.18 1.18 8.39
N ARG A 3 -6.03 1.42 7.76
CA ARG A 3 -5.90 1.67 6.31
C ARG A 3 -6.34 0.47 5.45
N VAL A 4 -6.09 -0.77 5.92
CA VAL A 4 -6.50 -1.98 5.19
C VAL A 4 -8.02 -2.13 5.20
N CYS A 5 -8.69 -1.76 6.30
CA CYS A 5 -10.15 -1.79 6.35
C CYS A 5 -10.76 -0.78 5.36
N GLU A 6 -10.17 0.40 5.29
CA GLU A 6 -10.60 1.45 4.36
C GLU A 6 -10.40 1.04 2.90
N GLU A 7 -9.26 0.41 2.56
CA GLU A 7 -9.00 -0.11 1.22
C GLU A 7 -9.98 -1.23 0.82
N VAL A 8 -10.22 -2.19 1.72
CA VAL A 8 -11.17 -3.30 1.49
C VAL A 8 -12.60 -2.77 1.35
N GLU A 9 -12.98 -1.77 2.15
CA GLU A 9 -14.28 -1.11 2.03
C GLU A 9 -14.42 -0.39 0.70
N ASN A 10 -13.43 0.41 0.28
CA ASN A 10 -13.49 1.12 -0.98
C ASN A 10 -13.63 0.15 -2.18
N ALA A 11 -12.86 -0.94 -2.18
CA ALA A 11 -12.97 -1.97 -3.21
C ALA A 11 -14.36 -2.66 -3.20
N ALA A 12 -14.92 -2.90 -2.01
CA ALA A 12 -16.27 -3.43 -1.87
C ALA A 12 -17.32 -2.43 -2.37
N VAL A 13 -17.20 -1.15 -2.02
CA VAL A 13 -18.09 -0.06 -2.45
C VAL A 13 -18.11 0.07 -3.97
N ASP A 14 -16.94 0.04 -4.62
CA ASP A 14 -16.83 0.08 -6.07
C ASP A 14 -17.54 -1.13 -6.71
N ALA A 15 -17.30 -2.34 -6.21
CA ALA A 15 -17.99 -3.53 -6.67
C ALA A 15 -19.52 -3.47 -6.43
N CYS A 16 -19.97 -2.88 -5.33
CA CYS A 16 -21.39 -2.67 -5.06
C CYS A 16 -22.02 -1.67 -6.06
N ASN A 17 -21.29 -0.61 -6.42
CA ASN A 17 -21.79 0.43 -7.33
C ASN A 17 -21.97 -0.05 -8.78
N ASP A 18 -21.26 -1.11 -9.17
CA ASP A 18 -21.41 -1.77 -10.47
C ASP A 18 -22.67 -2.66 -10.57
N ILE A 19 -23.40 -2.89 -9.48
CA ILE A 19 -24.65 -3.65 -9.49
C ILE A 19 -25.74 -2.81 -10.18
N GLN A 20 -25.94 -3.04 -11.48
CA GLN A 20 -26.92 -2.34 -12.30
C GLN A 20 -27.78 -3.31 -13.12
N CYS A 21 -29.05 -2.93 -13.35
CA CYS A 21 -29.94 -3.64 -14.26
C CYS A 21 -29.96 -2.99 -15.65
N ASN A 22 -29.35 -3.64 -16.64
CA ASN A 22 -29.26 -3.14 -18.02
C ASN A 22 -30.11 -3.91 -19.05
N SER A 23 -30.70 -5.05 -18.69
CA SER A 23 -31.37 -5.96 -19.63
C SER A 23 -32.70 -5.44 -20.21
N PHE A 24 -33.28 -4.36 -19.66
CA PHE A 24 -34.63 -3.89 -20.04
C PHE A 24 -34.68 -2.41 -20.45
N ASN A 25 -33.63 -1.91 -21.10
CA ASN A 25 -33.46 -0.47 -21.35
C ASN A 25 -34.46 0.11 -22.37
N ASN A 26 -35.03 -0.70 -23.27
CA ASN A 26 -36.00 -0.25 -24.27
C ASN A 26 -37.24 -1.16 -24.38
N CYS A 27 -38.30 -0.84 -23.62
CA CYS A 27 -39.59 -1.53 -23.71
C CYS A 27 -40.49 -1.02 -24.86
N ASN A 28 -40.11 0.05 -25.56
CA ASN A 28 -40.92 0.63 -26.65
C ASN A 28 -40.76 -0.10 -27.99
N GLY A 29 -39.79 -1.01 -28.09
CA GLY A 29 -39.55 -1.83 -29.30
C GLY A 29 -40.63 -2.87 -29.60
N ILE A 30 -41.58 -3.10 -28.68
CA ILE A 30 -42.68 -4.07 -28.88
C ILE A 30 -43.75 -3.42 -29.76
N GLN A 31 -43.76 -3.76 -31.06
CA GLN A 31 -44.64 -3.17 -32.07
C GLN A 31 -45.37 -4.22 -32.91
N CYS A 32 -46.52 -3.83 -33.47
CA CYS A 32 -47.32 -4.64 -34.39
C CYS A 32 -47.24 -4.05 -35.79
N ASN A 33 -46.29 -4.54 -36.61
CA ASN A 33 -46.02 -3.98 -37.94
C ASN A 33 -46.80 -4.69 -39.05
N SER A 34 -47.35 -5.87 -38.77
CA SER A 34 -47.91 -6.78 -39.78
C SER A 34 -49.31 -6.41 -40.30
N PHE A 35 -49.96 -5.37 -39.75
CA PHE A 35 -51.39 -5.06 -40.01
C PHE A 35 -51.63 -3.64 -40.54
N THR A 36 -50.63 -3.00 -41.16
CA THR A 36 -50.70 -1.60 -41.62
C THR A 36 -51.56 -1.39 -42.88
N GLY A 37 -51.95 -2.44 -43.61
CA GLY A 37 -52.67 -2.37 -44.89
C GLY A 37 -54.15 -2.81 -44.89
N CYS A 38 -54.82 -2.91 -43.74
CA CYS A 38 -56.21 -3.39 -43.69
C CYS A 38 -57.20 -2.38 -44.35
N ALA A 39 -57.99 -2.84 -45.31
CA ALA A 39 -59.14 -2.08 -45.85
C ALA A 39 -60.33 -2.10 -44.88
N TRP A 40 -61.06 -0.99 -44.77
CA TRP A 40 -62.08 -0.73 -43.74
C TRP A 40 -63.29 -1.68 -43.72
N TRP A 41 -63.52 -2.40 -44.81
CA TRP A 41 -64.61 -3.38 -44.95
C TRP A 41 -64.22 -4.77 -44.43
N ASN A 42 -62.95 -5.00 -44.09
CA ASN A 42 -62.41 -6.32 -43.81
C ASN A 42 -62.43 -6.60 -42.31
N ALA A 43 -63.63 -6.90 -41.77
CA ALA A 43 -63.87 -7.11 -40.34
C ALA A 43 -62.85 -8.06 -39.65
N PRO A 44 -62.42 -9.19 -40.24
CA PRO A 44 -61.41 -10.06 -39.64
C PRO A 44 -60.05 -9.37 -39.45
N CYS A 45 -59.67 -8.48 -40.36
CA CYS A 45 -58.41 -7.72 -40.33
C CYS A 45 -58.41 -6.70 -39.18
N HIS A 46 -59.54 -6.04 -38.93
CA HIS A 46 -59.70 -5.11 -37.81
C HIS A 46 -59.66 -5.80 -36.45
N ILE A 47 -60.27 -6.98 -36.34
CA ILE A 47 -60.23 -7.80 -35.13
C ILE A 47 -58.79 -8.26 -34.86
N ALA A 48 -58.08 -8.79 -35.87
CA ALA A 48 -56.68 -9.20 -35.74
C ALA A 48 -55.76 -8.04 -35.34
N ARG A 49 -55.96 -6.84 -35.91
CA ARG A 49 -55.23 -5.63 -35.51
C ARG A 49 -55.51 -5.24 -34.06
N GLY A 50 -56.78 -5.27 -33.62
CA GLY A 50 -57.16 -4.97 -32.24
C GLY A 50 -56.52 -5.93 -31.24
N VAL A 51 -56.55 -7.24 -31.54
CA VAL A 51 -55.90 -8.28 -30.74
C VAL A 51 -54.38 -8.05 -30.67
N CYS A 52 -53.73 -7.70 -31.79
CA CYS A 52 -52.29 -7.41 -31.80
C CYS A 52 -51.94 -6.19 -30.93
N VAL A 53 -52.66 -5.07 -31.08
CA VAL A 53 -52.42 -3.86 -30.29
C VAL A 53 -52.61 -4.11 -28.79
N ALA A 54 -53.65 -4.85 -28.41
CA ALA A 54 -53.88 -5.26 -27.03
C ALA A 54 -52.75 -6.15 -26.49
N ALA A 55 -52.32 -7.15 -27.26
CA ALA A 55 -51.20 -8.01 -26.89
C ALA A 55 -49.88 -7.24 -26.74
N ALA A 56 -49.60 -6.30 -27.65
CA ALA A 56 -48.43 -5.43 -27.57
C ALA A 56 -48.46 -4.52 -26.34
N ALA A 57 -49.64 -3.97 -25.98
CA ALA A 57 -49.80 -3.16 -24.77
C ALA A 57 -49.54 -3.99 -23.49
N VAL A 58 -50.08 -5.21 -23.41
CA VAL A 58 -49.82 -6.13 -22.28
C VAL A 58 -48.35 -6.50 -22.19
N ALA A 59 -47.69 -6.81 -23.31
CA ALA A 59 -46.26 -7.13 -23.34
C ALA A 59 -45.38 -5.94 -22.91
N ARG A 60 -45.73 -4.71 -23.30
CA ARG A 60 -45.05 -3.49 -22.80
C ARG A 60 -45.24 -3.31 -21.30
N ALA A 61 -46.46 -3.50 -20.79
CA ALA A 61 -46.73 -3.41 -19.36
C ALA A 61 -45.93 -4.45 -18.57
N ALA A 62 -45.89 -5.71 -19.04
CA ALA A 62 -45.09 -6.77 -18.44
C ALA A 62 -43.58 -6.44 -18.47
N CYS A 63 -43.06 -5.88 -19.57
CA CYS A 63 -41.66 -5.41 -19.66
C CYS A 63 -41.35 -4.33 -18.62
N TRP A 64 -42.23 -3.34 -18.44
CA TRP A 64 -42.04 -2.27 -17.45
C TRP A 64 -42.11 -2.78 -16.02
N VAL A 65 -43.00 -3.73 -15.71
CA VAL A 65 -43.07 -4.38 -14.39
C VAL A 65 -41.80 -5.18 -14.12
N ALA A 66 -41.32 -5.97 -15.10
CA ALA A 66 -40.07 -6.73 -14.98
C ALA A 66 -38.86 -5.80 -14.78
N ARG A 67 -38.81 -4.67 -15.50
CA ARG A 67 -37.78 -3.63 -15.31
C ARG A 67 -37.84 -3.05 -13.89
N GLY A 68 -39.03 -2.67 -13.42
CA GLY A 68 -39.21 -2.13 -12.07
C GLY A 68 -38.73 -3.10 -10.99
N ALA A 69 -39.10 -4.37 -11.10
CA ALA A 69 -38.64 -5.43 -10.21
C ALA A 69 -37.11 -5.60 -10.26
N CYS A 70 -36.52 -5.61 -11.47
CA CYS A 70 -35.07 -5.74 -11.65
C CYS A 70 -34.30 -4.57 -11.01
N VAL A 71 -34.76 -3.33 -11.22
CA VAL A 71 -34.16 -2.13 -10.61
C VAL A 71 -34.28 -2.16 -9.10
N LEU A 72 -35.44 -2.55 -8.55
CA LEU A 72 -35.63 -2.67 -7.11
C LEU A 72 -34.68 -3.71 -6.49
N VAL A 73 -34.53 -4.87 -7.13
CA VAL A 73 -33.61 -5.92 -6.67
C VAL A 73 -32.17 -5.46 -6.74
N ALA A 74 -31.75 -4.82 -7.85
CA ALA A 74 -30.41 -4.29 -8.01
C ALA A 74 -30.08 -3.23 -6.93
N GLU A 75 -30.99 -2.27 -6.69
CA GLU A 75 -30.77 -1.24 -5.67
C GLU A 75 -30.78 -1.83 -4.25
N THR A 76 -31.65 -2.80 -3.96
CA THR A 76 -31.67 -3.49 -2.66
C THR A 76 -30.38 -4.25 -2.42
N ALA A 77 -29.87 -4.94 -3.44
CA ALA A 77 -28.59 -5.64 -3.39
C ALA A 77 -27.44 -4.65 -3.17
N ARG A 78 -27.43 -3.51 -3.88
CA ARG A 78 -26.45 -2.42 -3.71
C ARG A 78 -26.45 -1.88 -2.29
N VAL A 79 -27.61 -1.53 -1.73
CA VAL A 79 -27.73 -1.01 -0.36
C VAL A 79 -27.27 -2.03 0.67
N THR A 80 -27.66 -3.30 0.52
CA THR A 80 -27.25 -4.38 1.43
C THR A 80 -25.74 -4.62 1.37
N CYS A 81 -25.16 -4.57 0.16
CA CYS A 81 -23.72 -4.69 -0.08
C CYS A 81 -22.95 -3.54 0.62
N LEU A 82 -23.40 -2.29 0.45
CA LEU A 82 -22.79 -1.12 1.10
C LEU A 82 -22.90 -1.20 2.64
N ALA A 83 -24.04 -1.60 3.18
CA ALA A 83 -24.22 -1.80 4.61
C ALA A 83 -23.28 -2.90 5.15
N GLY A 84 -23.14 -4.01 4.42
CA GLY A 84 -22.19 -5.07 4.74
C GLY A 84 -20.74 -4.59 4.77
N ALA A 85 -20.33 -3.80 3.78
CA ALA A 85 -18.99 -3.20 3.72
C ALA A 85 -18.72 -2.28 4.93
N ALA A 86 -19.68 -1.42 5.30
CA ALA A 86 -19.56 -0.53 6.44
C ALA A 86 -19.47 -1.29 7.79
N ILE A 87 -20.26 -2.35 7.97
CA ILE A 87 -20.20 -3.21 9.17
C ILE A 87 -18.85 -3.92 9.25
N ALA A 88 -18.37 -4.46 8.12
CA ALA A 88 -17.06 -5.10 8.05
C ALA A 88 -15.94 -4.11 8.39
N ARG A 89 -16.01 -2.87 7.89
CA ARG A 89 -15.07 -1.78 8.25
C ARG A 89 -15.08 -1.51 9.75
N ALA A 90 -16.26 -1.33 10.36
CA ALA A 90 -16.37 -1.06 11.79
C ALA A 90 -15.79 -2.20 12.65
N ALA A 91 -16.10 -3.46 12.31
CA ALA A 91 -15.54 -4.62 13.00
C ALA A 91 -14.01 -4.72 12.83
N CYS A 92 -13.52 -4.48 11.62
CA CYS A 92 -12.10 -4.46 11.28
C CYS A 92 -11.35 -3.35 12.02
N GLU A 93 -11.91 -2.15 12.11
CA GLU A 93 -11.33 -1.03 12.89
C GLU A 93 -11.22 -1.38 14.37
N VAL A 94 -12.25 -1.98 14.99
CA VAL A 94 -12.20 -2.41 16.40
C VAL A 94 -11.09 -3.43 16.64
N VAL A 95 -11.01 -4.47 15.82
CA VAL A 95 -9.94 -5.48 15.90
C VAL A 95 -8.58 -4.82 15.73
N ASN A 96 -8.45 -3.88 14.80
CA ASN A 96 -7.19 -3.21 14.52
C ASN A 96 -6.75 -2.25 15.63
N VAL A 97 -7.67 -1.56 16.31
CA VAL A 97 -7.31 -0.77 17.50
C VAL A 97 -6.74 -1.68 18.58
N VAL A 98 -7.34 -2.87 18.79
CA VAL A 98 -6.83 -3.85 19.75
C VAL A 98 -5.45 -4.37 19.32
N LEU A 99 -5.28 -4.74 18.05
CA LEU A 99 -4.00 -5.23 17.54
C LEU A 99 -2.91 -4.16 17.55
N ASP A 100 -3.22 -2.92 17.16
CA ASP A 100 -2.27 -1.81 17.17
C ASP A 100 -1.89 -1.46 18.63
N PHE A 101 -2.82 -1.56 19.59
CA PHE A 101 -2.51 -1.40 21.03
C PHE A 101 -1.61 -2.53 21.56
N ILE A 102 -1.88 -3.79 21.20
CA ILE A 102 -1.00 -4.91 21.52
C ILE A 102 0.37 -4.72 20.88
N GLY A 103 0.41 -4.29 19.61
CA GLY A 103 1.63 -3.98 18.87
C GLY A 103 2.45 -2.91 19.57
N LEU A 104 1.81 -1.84 20.04
CA LEU A 104 2.46 -0.78 20.80
C LEU A 104 3.03 -1.29 22.14
N ILE A 105 2.33 -2.18 22.85
CA ILE A 105 2.86 -2.82 24.06
C ILE A 105 4.09 -3.67 23.73
N ILE A 106 4.03 -4.46 22.65
CA ILE A 106 5.16 -5.30 22.22
C ILE A 106 6.33 -4.42 21.80
N GLU A 107 6.12 -3.37 21.02
CA GLU A 107 7.16 -2.40 20.63
C GLU A 107 7.79 -1.73 21.86
N LEU A 108 6.99 -1.39 22.87
CA LEU A 108 7.49 -0.85 24.14
C LEU A 108 8.31 -1.88 24.95
N ILE A 109 7.99 -3.16 24.84
CA ILE A 109 8.82 -4.23 25.42
C ILE A 109 10.10 -4.42 24.59
N LEU A 110 10.01 -4.32 23.26
CA LEU A 110 11.15 -4.40 22.34
C LEU A 110 12.05 -3.16 22.39
N SER A 111 11.59 -2.05 22.99
CA SER A 111 12.43 -0.87 23.28
C SER A 111 13.24 -1.02 24.57
N ILE A 112 13.16 -2.15 25.28
CA ILE A 112 14.06 -2.44 26.40
C ILE A 112 15.46 -2.68 25.84
N PRO A 113 16.50 -1.93 26.28
CA PRO A 113 17.86 -2.12 25.79
C PRO A 113 18.35 -3.56 25.97
N ILE A 114 19.19 -4.01 25.05
CA ILE A 114 19.80 -5.34 24.95
C ILE A 114 18.78 -6.44 24.62
N ILE A 115 17.81 -6.68 25.51
CA ILE A 115 16.84 -7.78 25.37
C ILE A 115 15.90 -7.50 24.20
N GLY A 116 15.38 -6.27 24.11
CA GLY A 116 14.47 -5.87 23.05
C GLY A 116 15.16 -5.77 21.69
N GLY A 117 16.40 -5.29 21.64
CA GLY A 117 17.24 -5.28 20.44
C GLY A 117 17.47 -6.68 19.87
N LEU A 118 17.93 -7.62 20.70
CA LEU A 118 18.16 -9.00 20.28
C LEU A 118 16.87 -9.68 19.79
N LEU A 119 15.78 -9.55 20.55
CA LEU A 119 14.48 -10.13 20.18
C LEU A 119 13.97 -9.56 18.85
N ARG A 120 14.11 -8.26 18.62
CA ARG A 120 13.68 -7.59 17.37
C ARG A 120 14.48 -8.07 16.17
N THR A 121 15.81 -8.16 16.29
CA THR A 121 16.65 -8.73 15.22
C THR A 121 16.21 -10.15 14.88
N ILE A 122 15.98 -11.01 15.88
CA ILE A 122 15.53 -12.40 15.67
C ILE A 122 14.15 -12.44 15.02
N ILE A 123 13.17 -11.69 15.54
CA ILE A 123 11.80 -11.67 15.00
C ILE A 123 11.78 -11.17 13.56
N ASN A 124 12.50 -10.08 13.26
CA ASN A 124 12.57 -9.53 11.90
C ASN A 124 13.25 -10.50 10.92
N TRP A 125 14.29 -11.21 11.37
CA TRP A 125 14.96 -12.20 10.54
C TRP A 125 14.08 -13.43 10.28
N VAL A 126 13.42 -13.96 11.31
CA VAL A 126 12.51 -15.10 11.21
C VAL A 126 11.29 -14.77 10.33
N THR A 127 10.67 -13.60 10.55
CA THR A 127 9.50 -13.18 9.76
C THR A 127 9.88 -12.96 8.30
N GLU A 128 11.04 -12.34 8.01
CA GLU A 128 11.54 -12.21 6.64
C GLU A 128 11.68 -13.57 5.95
N ILE A 129 12.29 -14.56 6.62
CA ILE A 129 12.46 -15.92 6.05
C ILE A 129 11.12 -16.56 5.76
N ILE A 130 10.18 -16.52 6.72
CA ILE A 130 8.85 -17.12 6.54
C ILE A 130 8.13 -16.49 5.35
N TRP A 131 8.10 -15.16 5.27
CA TRP A 131 7.39 -14.46 4.20
C TRP A 131 8.05 -14.63 2.84
N ARG A 132 9.38 -14.78 2.80
CA ARG A 132 10.09 -15.16 1.58
C ARG A 132 9.71 -16.57 1.13
N LEU A 133 9.67 -17.55 2.03
CA LEU A 133 9.24 -18.90 1.65
C LEU A 133 7.81 -18.91 1.09
N VAL A 134 6.90 -18.16 1.71
CA VAL A 134 5.51 -18.01 1.23
C VAL A 134 5.46 -17.30 -0.13
N GLY A 135 6.27 -16.25 -0.32
CA GLY A 135 6.32 -15.44 -1.53
C GLY A 135 7.16 -16.03 -2.67
N LEU A 136 7.76 -17.21 -2.52
CA LEU A 136 8.71 -17.77 -3.49
C LEU A 136 8.10 -17.94 -4.89
N LEU A 137 6.83 -18.32 -4.97
CA LEU A 137 6.11 -18.42 -6.25
C LEU A 137 5.98 -17.06 -6.94
N ASP A 138 5.71 -16.00 -6.17
CA ASP A 138 5.66 -14.63 -6.71
C ASP A 138 7.04 -14.13 -7.12
N PHE A 139 8.10 -14.49 -6.39
CA PHE A 139 9.48 -14.19 -6.80
C PHE A 139 9.79 -14.81 -8.17
N VAL A 140 9.50 -16.10 -8.36
CA VAL A 140 9.70 -16.79 -9.64
C VAL A 140 8.84 -16.15 -10.74
N ALA A 141 7.58 -15.83 -10.45
CA ALA A 141 6.70 -15.14 -11.41
C ALA A 141 7.26 -13.76 -11.81
N SER A 142 7.79 -12.99 -10.85
CA SER A 142 8.41 -11.68 -11.07
C SER A 142 9.67 -11.75 -11.91
N LEU A 143 10.48 -12.82 -11.75
CA LEU A 143 11.64 -13.10 -12.60
C LEU A 143 11.23 -13.40 -14.05
N LEU A 144 10.07 -14.05 -14.24
CA LEU A 144 9.47 -14.30 -15.55
C LEU A 144 8.74 -13.07 -16.13
N GLY A 145 8.79 -11.93 -15.45
CA GLY A 145 8.18 -10.68 -15.88
C GLY A 145 6.72 -10.50 -15.47
N ILE A 146 6.11 -11.47 -14.77
CA ILE A 146 4.75 -11.34 -14.24
C ILE A 146 4.82 -10.51 -12.95
N ARG A 147 4.58 -9.21 -13.09
CA ARG A 147 4.71 -8.22 -12.00
C ARG A 147 3.39 -7.51 -11.73
N PRO A 148 2.39 -8.19 -11.13
CA PRO A 148 1.15 -7.53 -10.69
C PRO A 148 1.47 -6.35 -9.75
N ARG A 149 0.69 -5.28 -9.83
CA ARG A 149 0.97 -4.07 -9.04
C ARG A 149 0.86 -4.39 -7.54
N LYS A 150 1.89 -3.99 -6.80
CA LYS A 150 1.99 -4.17 -5.34
C LYS A 150 2.03 -2.81 -4.65
N LYS A 151 1.99 -2.79 -3.32
CA LYS A 151 2.17 -1.60 -2.48
C LYS A 151 3.16 -1.83 -1.36
N MET A 152 3.78 -0.74 -0.92
CA MET A 152 4.69 -0.68 0.21
C MET A 152 4.45 0.64 0.96
N TYR A 153 4.60 0.61 2.28
CA TYR A 153 4.37 1.78 3.14
C TYR A 153 5.70 2.34 3.62
N PHE A 154 5.83 3.66 3.60
CA PHE A 154 6.96 4.33 4.21
C PHE A 154 6.56 5.68 4.80
N GLY A 155 7.28 6.08 5.85
CA GLY A 155 7.07 7.33 6.55
C GLY A 155 8.39 7.98 6.90
N VAL A 156 8.38 9.27 7.23
CA VAL A 156 9.57 9.99 7.67
C VAL A 156 9.41 10.40 9.13
N VAL A 157 10.48 10.24 9.92
CA VAL A 157 10.59 10.76 11.29
C VAL A 157 11.78 11.70 11.38
N VAL A 158 11.55 12.90 11.90
CA VAL A 158 12.55 13.95 12.12
C VAL A 158 12.72 14.13 13.64
N PRO A 159 13.94 14.00 14.19
CA PRO A 159 14.20 14.22 15.61
C PRO A 159 13.97 15.69 16.04
N PRO A 160 13.74 15.97 17.34
CA PRO A 160 13.43 17.31 17.88
C PRO A 160 14.63 18.27 17.95
N ILE A 161 15.75 17.94 17.33
CA ILE A 161 16.91 18.84 17.21
C ILE A 161 16.59 19.96 16.21
N THR A 162 17.26 21.11 16.34
CA THR A 162 17.17 22.23 15.38
C THR A 162 17.15 21.69 13.96
N PRO A 163 16.22 22.10 13.08
CA PRO A 163 15.95 21.38 11.85
C PRO A 163 17.24 21.20 11.06
N ILE A 164 17.70 19.94 11.01
CA ILE A 164 18.93 19.52 10.34
C ILE A 164 18.82 19.85 8.84
N VAL A 165 17.60 19.70 8.32
CA VAL A 165 17.22 19.85 6.92
C VAL A 165 15.78 20.35 6.82
N SER A 166 15.45 21.01 5.70
CA SER A 166 14.11 21.52 5.48
C SER A 166 13.15 20.41 5.04
N ASP A 167 11.86 20.57 5.32
CA ASP A 167 10.82 19.65 4.82
C ASP A 167 10.83 19.54 3.29
N ALA A 168 11.29 20.57 2.58
CA ALA A 168 11.42 20.54 1.13
C ALA A 168 12.51 19.56 0.68
N ASP A 169 13.63 19.50 1.40
CA ASP A 169 14.73 18.57 1.12
C ASP A 169 14.32 17.11 1.44
N ILE A 170 13.56 16.92 2.52
CA ILE A 170 12.93 15.64 2.84
C ILE A 170 11.94 15.23 1.73
N GLN A 171 11.07 16.15 1.30
CA GLN A 171 10.06 15.86 0.29
C GLN A 171 10.69 15.51 -1.06
N ARG A 172 11.87 16.06 -1.37
CA ARG A 172 12.66 15.67 -2.55
C ARG A 172 13.03 14.18 -2.52
N GLN A 173 13.47 13.66 -1.38
CA GLN A 173 13.75 12.23 -1.17
C GLN A 173 12.47 11.40 -1.29
N VAL A 174 11.38 11.83 -0.64
CA VAL A 174 10.06 11.17 -0.68
C VAL A 174 9.55 11.04 -2.12
N ASN A 175 9.62 12.11 -2.90
CA ASN A 175 9.15 12.11 -4.29
C ASN A 175 9.98 11.17 -5.16
N ALA A 176 11.30 11.12 -4.94
CA ALA A 176 12.17 10.20 -5.67
C ALA A 176 11.87 8.73 -5.33
N VAL A 177 11.63 8.40 -4.05
CA VAL A 177 11.18 7.05 -3.63
C VAL A 177 9.89 6.67 -4.34
N ILE A 178 8.87 7.53 -4.29
CA ILE A 178 7.56 7.26 -4.91
C ILE A 178 7.70 7.01 -6.40
N ASN A 179 8.34 7.95 -7.11
CA ASN A 179 8.48 7.86 -8.56
C ASN A 179 9.33 6.65 -8.98
N PHE A 180 10.45 6.42 -8.29
CA PHE A 180 11.37 5.35 -8.64
C PHE A 180 10.73 3.96 -8.53
N TYR A 181 10.11 3.65 -7.39
CA TYR A 181 9.52 2.32 -7.17
C TYR A 181 8.24 2.11 -7.97
N ASP A 182 7.46 3.17 -8.23
CA ASP A 182 6.30 3.10 -9.11
C ASP A 182 6.71 2.75 -10.54
N THR A 183 7.67 3.49 -11.11
CA THR A 183 8.09 3.34 -12.51
C THR A 183 8.99 2.14 -12.74
N THR A 184 9.91 1.84 -11.83
CA THR A 184 10.93 0.79 -12.01
C THR A 184 10.47 -0.57 -11.50
N CYS A 185 9.74 -0.60 -10.38
CA CYS A 185 9.38 -1.84 -9.70
C CYS A 185 7.90 -2.23 -9.82
N ASN A 186 7.05 -1.35 -10.38
CA ASN A 186 5.58 -1.47 -10.34
C ASN A 186 5.06 -1.67 -8.90
N ILE A 187 5.59 -0.87 -7.98
CA ILE A 187 5.21 -0.84 -6.56
C ILE A 187 4.68 0.57 -6.23
N ASN A 188 3.44 0.63 -5.77
CA ASN A 188 2.85 1.85 -5.24
C ASN A 188 3.41 2.15 -3.85
N MET A 189 4.32 3.12 -3.76
CA MET A 189 4.86 3.59 -2.49
C MET A 189 3.88 4.55 -1.82
N ILE A 190 3.25 4.11 -0.73
CA ILE A 190 2.28 4.89 0.01
C ILE A 190 3.00 5.64 1.12
N PHE A 191 3.14 6.96 0.93
CA PHE A 191 3.75 7.84 1.90
C PHE A 191 2.79 8.16 3.05
N THR A 192 3.22 7.94 4.29
CA THR A 192 2.39 8.13 5.50
C THR A 192 2.58 9.49 6.16
N GLY A 193 3.38 10.39 5.57
CA GLY A 193 3.65 11.74 6.06
C GLY A 193 4.97 11.90 6.81
N ILE A 194 5.32 13.14 7.13
CA ILE A 194 6.46 13.52 7.97
C ILE A 194 5.97 13.65 9.41
N CYS A 195 6.69 13.07 10.38
CA CYS A 195 6.47 13.31 11.81
C CYS A 195 7.71 13.95 12.43
N HIS A 196 7.55 15.13 13.02
CA HIS A 196 8.57 15.72 13.88
C HIS A 196 8.39 15.15 15.29
N SER A 197 9.29 14.27 15.67
CA SER A 197 9.26 13.57 16.95
C SER A 197 9.61 14.52 18.09
N ASN A 198 8.99 14.32 19.25
CA ASN A 198 9.38 14.98 20.51
C ASN A 198 10.33 14.11 21.35
N VAL A 199 10.70 12.93 20.85
CA VAL A 199 11.63 12.03 21.52
C VAL A 199 13.05 12.50 21.26
N SER A 200 13.79 12.81 22.33
CA SER A 200 15.19 13.21 22.20
C SER A 200 16.06 12.01 21.78
N PRO A 201 16.97 12.19 20.79
CA PRO A 201 17.97 11.17 20.47
C PRO A 201 18.91 10.95 21.68
N PRO A 202 19.56 9.79 21.77
CA PRO A 202 20.47 9.47 22.87
C PRO A 202 21.70 10.37 22.90
N ASP A 203 22.14 10.85 21.74
CA ASP A 203 23.33 11.69 21.56
C ASP A 203 23.01 12.93 20.72
N SER A 204 23.82 13.99 20.89
CA SER A 204 23.79 15.22 20.09
C SER A 204 25.24 15.70 19.85
N PRO A 205 25.73 15.74 18.59
CA PRO A 205 25.00 15.42 17.36
C PRO A 205 24.59 13.94 17.28
N PHE A 206 23.44 13.67 16.66
CA PHE A 206 22.93 12.32 16.48
C PHE A 206 23.58 11.67 15.25
N THR A 207 24.72 11.02 15.49
CA THR A 207 25.50 10.29 14.49
C THR A 207 25.13 8.82 14.49
N VAL A 208 24.99 8.22 13.30
CA VAL A 208 24.73 6.78 13.14
C VAL A 208 25.86 6.11 12.38
N ASP A 209 26.53 5.16 13.03
CA ASP A 209 27.53 4.31 12.39
C ASP A 209 26.87 3.34 11.40
N CYS A 210 27.31 3.35 10.14
CA CYS A 210 26.86 2.47 9.08
C CYS A 210 27.85 1.33 8.83
N ASP A 211 28.22 0.65 9.91
CA ASP A 211 29.07 -0.52 9.88
C ASP A 211 28.55 -1.58 10.86
N ALA A 212 29.37 -2.62 11.09
CA ALA A 212 29.02 -3.64 12.06
C ALA A 212 28.83 -3.07 13.48
N SER A 213 29.55 -2.01 13.85
CA SER A 213 29.42 -1.38 15.17
C SER A 213 28.07 -0.69 15.33
N GLY A 214 27.59 -0.01 14.30
CA GLY A 214 26.23 0.55 14.27
C GLY A 214 25.14 -0.50 14.33
N PHE A 215 25.30 -1.61 13.60
CA PHE A 215 24.37 -2.74 13.68
C PHE A 215 24.22 -3.27 15.12
N PHE A 216 25.34 -3.40 15.86
CA PHE A 216 25.30 -3.82 17.26
C PHE A 216 24.89 -2.69 18.21
N SER A 217 25.09 -1.42 17.84
CA SER A 217 24.62 -0.25 18.60
C SER A 217 23.08 -0.20 18.65
N ASP A 218 22.39 -0.72 17.62
CA ASP A 218 20.93 -0.86 17.64
C ASP A 218 20.44 -1.76 18.78
N TRP A 219 21.27 -2.69 19.27
CA TRP A 219 20.91 -3.51 20.41
C TRP A 219 20.82 -2.70 21.72
N TRP A 220 21.31 -1.47 21.74
CA TRP A 220 21.39 -0.63 22.93
C TRP A 220 20.44 0.58 22.86
N LEU A 221 20.91 1.75 23.29
CA LEU A 221 20.10 2.96 23.44
C LEU A 221 19.68 3.55 22.08
N ALA A 222 20.52 3.43 21.05
CA ALA A 222 20.23 3.92 19.71
C ALA A 222 19.01 3.22 19.10
N GLY A 223 18.95 1.89 19.14
CA GLY A 223 17.79 1.16 18.64
C GLY A 223 16.55 1.33 19.50
N SER A 224 16.72 1.45 20.82
CA SER A 224 15.60 1.77 21.72
C SER A 224 14.96 3.12 21.35
N TYR A 225 15.77 4.10 20.97
CA TYR A 225 15.30 5.39 20.46
C TYR A 225 14.52 5.24 19.15
N PHE A 226 15.04 4.52 18.15
CA PHE A 226 14.34 4.34 16.87
C PHE A 226 12.98 3.65 17.04
N GLU A 227 12.90 2.62 17.87
CA GLU A 227 11.61 1.96 18.16
C GLU A 227 10.66 2.91 18.89
N PHE A 228 11.12 3.59 19.93
CA PHE A 228 10.25 4.47 20.70
C PHE A 228 9.77 5.67 19.87
N ALA A 229 10.64 6.26 19.06
CA ALA A 229 10.30 7.35 18.15
C ALA A 229 9.32 6.86 17.07
N SER A 230 9.51 5.69 16.47
CA SER A 230 8.58 5.14 15.48
C SER A 230 7.21 4.78 16.09
N ALA A 231 7.17 4.14 17.27
CA ALA A 231 5.93 3.79 17.96
C ALA A 231 5.10 5.03 18.33
N THR A 232 5.76 6.13 18.73
CA THR A 232 5.09 7.39 19.11
C THR A 232 4.68 8.25 17.92
N CYS A 233 5.53 8.38 16.90
CA CYS A 233 5.24 9.18 15.70
C CYS A 233 4.33 8.47 14.69
N LYS A 234 4.44 7.14 14.61
CA LYS A 234 3.76 6.29 13.62
C LYS A 234 3.06 5.12 14.32
N PRO A 235 2.09 5.39 15.22
CA PRO A 235 1.40 4.34 15.98
C PRO A 235 0.46 3.50 15.10
N LYS A 236 0.02 4.04 13.97
CA LYS A 236 -0.78 3.30 12.99
C LYS A 236 0.11 2.23 12.35
N ASP A 237 -0.37 0.99 12.28
CA ASP A 237 0.34 -0.16 11.69
C ASP A 237 1.50 -0.74 12.54
N SER A 238 1.59 -0.38 13.82
CA SER A 238 2.56 -0.96 14.79
C SER A 238 2.51 -2.49 14.80
N PHE A 239 1.30 -3.08 14.77
CA PHE A 239 1.18 -4.53 14.72
C PHE A 239 1.81 -5.16 13.47
N ARG A 240 1.82 -4.46 12.32
CA ARG A 240 2.46 -4.94 11.09
C ARG A 240 3.97 -4.96 11.20
N ARG A 241 4.56 -4.01 11.93
CA ARG A 241 6.00 -4.02 12.24
C ARG A 241 6.37 -5.22 13.11
N VAL A 242 5.48 -5.62 14.03
CA VAL A 242 5.67 -6.83 14.86
C VAL A 242 5.61 -8.13 14.04
N ILE A 243 4.60 -8.30 13.18
CA ILE A 243 4.45 -9.53 12.37
C ILE A 243 5.28 -9.54 11.08
N GLY A 244 5.90 -8.42 10.74
CA GLY A 244 6.72 -8.21 9.54
C GLY A 244 5.94 -7.98 8.23
N LEU A 245 4.69 -8.44 8.11
CA LEU A 245 3.94 -8.42 6.84
C LEU A 245 3.40 -7.02 6.45
N GLY A 246 3.92 -6.49 5.35
CA GLY A 246 3.64 -5.14 4.87
C GLY A 246 3.92 -4.08 5.92
N SER A 247 4.94 -4.33 6.75
CA SER A 247 5.42 -3.38 7.75
C SER A 247 5.90 -2.11 7.07
N GLU A 248 5.58 -0.97 7.68
CA GLU A 248 6.03 0.33 7.21
C GLU A 248 7.55 0.46 7.42
N ILE A 249 8.25 0.95 6.39
CA ILE A 249 9.67 1.32 6.50
C ILE A 249 9.77 2.77 6.93
N ILE A 250 10.40 3.03 8.08
CA ILE A 250 10.57 4.38 8.61
C ILE A 250 11.89 4.97 8.16
N VAL A 251 11.87 6.13 7.53
CA VAL A 251 13.06 6.89 7.16
C VAL A 251 13.34 7.91 8.27
N PHE A 252 14.41 7.72 9.02
CA PHE A 252 14.87 8.65 10.03
C PHE A 252 15.84 9.66 9.43
N ILE A 253 15.61 10.94 9.73
CA ILE A 253 16.53 12.01 9.38
C ILE A 253 17.53 12.17 10.53
N VAL A 254 18.83 12.12 10.23
CA VAL A 254 19.92 12.21 11.22
C VAL A 254 20.92 13.30 10.84
N GLU A 255 21.81 13.69 11.77
CA GLU A 255 22.80 14.75 11.51
C GLU A 255 23.97 14.28 10.65
N ASP A 256 24.43 13.05 10.89
CA ASP A 256 25.61 12.49 10.25
C ASP A 256 25.51 10.96 10.20
N VAL A 257 25.90 10.38 9.08
CA VAL A 257 26.03 8.93 8.91
C VAL A 257 27.50 8.61 8.64
N THR A 258 28.11 7.87 9.56
CA THR A 258 29.49 7.43 9.46
C THR A 258 29.56 6.05 8.77
N PRO A 259 30.68 5.66 8.14
CA PRO A 259 31.93 6.40 7.97
C PRO A 259 31.83 7.55 6.95
N VAL A 260 32.88 8.38 6.86
CA VAL A 260 32.92 9.56 5.99
C VAL A 260 32.59 9.22 4.53
N ASN A 261 31.77 10.06 3.89
CA ASN A 261 31.19 9.90 2.54
C ASN A 261 30.01 8.92 2.44
N THR A 262 29.42 8.55 3.58
CA THR A 262 28.13 7.88 3.66
C THR A 262 27.08 8.94 4.02
N ASN A 263 25.90 8.88 3.39
CA ASN A 263 24.79 9.82 3.65
C ASN A 263 23.47 9.11 3.94
N GLY A 264 23.51 7.78 4.03
CA GLY A 264 22.40 6.91 4.34
C GLY A 264 22.89 5.59 4.93
N CYS A 265 22.07 4.97 5.75
CA CYS A 265 22.33 3.64 6.24
C CYS A 265 21.08 2.79 6.39
N SER A 266 21.27 1.51 6.13
CA SER A 266 20.28 0.47 6.31
C SER A 266 20.95 -0.78 6.87
N PHE A 267 20.36 -1.32 7.93
CA PHE A 267 20.79 -2.57 8.53
C PHE A 267 20.11 -3.79 7.88
N GLY A 268 19.63 -3.63 6.64
CA GLY A 268 18.93 -4.66 5.88
C GLY A 268 17.54 -4.99 6.44
N SER A 269 17.00 -6.16 6.10
CA SER A 269 15.63 -6.57 6.52
C SER A 269 15.46 -6.82 8.02
N THR A 270 16.56 -6.71 8.78
CA THR A 270 16.57 -6.94 10.23
C THR A 270 15.94 -5.79 10.99
N HIS A 271 15.75 -4.63 10.33
CA HIS A 271 15.12 -3.45 10.88
C HIS A 271 14.03 -2.96 9.93
N ASN A 272 12.99 -2.34 10.49
CA ASN A 272 11.90 -1.74 9.71
C ASN A 272 12.12 -0.23 9.53
N TYR A 273 13.38 0.21 9.56
CA TYR A 273 13.75 1.60 9.41
C TYR A 273 15.09 1.74 8.68
N VAL A 274 15.33 2.93 8.16
CA VAL A 274 16.58 3.37 7.53
C VAL A 274 16.91 4.77 8.02
N VAL A 275 18.16 5.19 7.96
CA VAL A 275 18.61 6.54 8.35
C VAL A 275 19.21 7.26 7.15
N ILE A 276 18.98 8.57 7.04
CA ILE A 276 19.56 9.42 5.99
C ILE A 276 19.84 10.82 6.53
N GLU A 277 20.80 11.53 5.92
CA GLU A 277 21.08 12.94 6.25
C GLU A 277 20.16 13.91 5.47
N ALA A 278 19.79 13.54 4.25
CA ALA A 278 18.90 14.28 3.35
C ALA A 278 19.33 15.73 3.03
N GLN A 279 20.63 16.03 3.08
CA GLN A 279 21.16 17.38 2.87
C GLN A 279 20.80 17.92 1.47
N PRO A 280 20.71 19.26 1.28
CA PRO A 280 20.35 19.84 -0.01
C PRO A 280 21.27 19.40 -1.18
N GLY A 281 22.54 19.14 -0.88
CA GLY A 281 23.55 18.67 -1.85
C GLY A 281 23.52 17.17 -2.15
N ASP A 282 22.80 16.37 -1.35
CA ASP A 282 22.74 14.92 -1.54
C ASP A 282 21.97 14.54 -2.79
N SER A 283 22.22 13.33 -3.31
CA SER A 283 21.35 12.75 -4.34
C SER A 283 19.93 12.60 -3.82
N ALA A 284 18.93 12.83 -4.68
CA ALA A 284 17.53 12.67 -4.31
C ALA A 284 17.15 11.18 -4.07
N PHE A 285 18.02 10.24 -4.40
CA PHE A 285 17.75 8.80 -4.35
C PHE A 285 18.32 8.10 -3.11
N VAL A 286 18.88 8.82 -2.13
CA VAL A 286 19.48 8.21 -0.94
C VAL A 286 18.41 7.43 -0.16
N ALA A 287 17.24 8.00 0.09
CA ALA A 287 16.15 7.26 0.76
C ALA A 287 15.72 6.00 -0.02
N ALA A 288 15.68 6.09 -1.36
CA ALA A 288 15.33 4.95 -2.20
C ALA A 288 16.39 3.85 -2.15
N HIS A 289 17.67 4.24 -2.12
CA HIS A 289 18.80 3.33 -1.96
C HIS A 289 18.70 2.55 -0.64
N GLU A 290 18.50 3.25 0.48
CA GLU A 290 18.42 2.61 1.79
C GLU A 290 17.20 1.70 1.96
N ILE A 291 16.05 2.09 1.40
CA ILE A 291 14.85 1.23 1.32
C ILE A 291 15.17 -0.03 0.50
N GLY A 292 15.99 0.08 -0.54
CA GLY A 292 16.50 -1.05 -1.32
C GLY A 292 17.27 -2.03 -0.44
N HIS A 293 18.18 -1.55 0.39
CA HIS A 293 18.89 -2.38 1.37
C HIS A 293 17.95 -3.03 2.38
N ALA A 294 16.95 -2.30 2.90
CA ALA A 294 15.94 -2.85 3.80
C ALA A 294 15.16 -4.02 3.15
N CYS A 295 15.09 -4.03 1.81
CA CYS A 295 14.49 -5.10 1.01
C CYS A 295 15.49 -6.17 0.49
N TRP A 296 16.68 -6.30 1.11
CA TRP A 296 17.76 -7.24 0.73
C TRP A 296 18.47 -6.97 -0.59
N LEU A 297 18.46 -5.74 -1.08
CA LEU A 297 19.36 -5.42 -2.18
C LEU A 297 20.78 -5.22 -1.65
N PRO A 298 21.78 -5.98 -2.14
CA PRO A 298 23.18 -5.66 -1.85
C PRO A 298 23.66 -4.52 -2.75
N HIS A 299 24.81 -3.95 -2.41
CA HIS A 299 25.50 -3.01 -3.31
C HIS A 299 25.79 -3.65 -4.68
N ASP A 300 25.75 -2.80 -5.69
CA ASP A 300 26.11 -3.10 -7.08
C ASP A 300 27.26 -2.17 -7.51
N GLY A 301 28.21 -2.69 -8.28
CA GLY A 301 29.37 -1.91 -8.72
C GLY A 301 29.07 -0.92 -9.85
N ASN A 302 27.88 -0.94 -10.45
CA ASN A 302 27.50 -0.07 -11.55
C ASN A 302 27.00 1.30 -11.03
N PRO A 303 27.66 2.42 -11.40
CA PRO A 303 27.22 3.78 -11.03
C PRO A 303 25.82 4.18 -11.49
N ALA A 304 25.25 3.47 -12.46
CA ALA A 304 23.89 3.70 -12.95
C ALA A 304 22.84 2.84 -12.23
N ASN A 305 23.26 1.93 -11.34
CA ASN A 305 22.36 1.13 -10.53
C ASN A 305 21.93 1.94 -9.29
N LEU A 306 20.67 1.79 -8.85
CA LEU A 306 20.22 2.41 -7.60
C LEU A 306 21.12 2.00 -6.45
N MET A 307 21.52 0.72 -6.41
CA MET A 307 22.33 0.14 -5.35
C MET A 307 23.83 0.40 -5.51
N SER A 308 24.22 1.44 -6.24
CA SER A 308 25.64 1.76 -6.39
C SER A 308 26.27 2.08 -5.03
N ASN A 309 27.48 1.56 -4.79
CA ASN A 309 28.28 1.90 -3.60
C ASN A 309 28.82 3.34 -3.59
N ILE A 310 28.49 4.12 -4.62
CA ILE A 310 28.72 5.56 -4.70
C ILE A 310 27.37 6.26 -4.89
N THR A 311 27.33 7.56 -4.60
CA THR A 311 26.13 8.38 -4.74
C THR A 311 25.40 8.10 -6.07
N PRO A 312 24.13 7.62 -6.04
CA PRO A 312 23.42 7.22 -7.24
C PRO A 312 23.27 8.37 -8.24
N ARG A 313 23.49 8.07 -9.53
CA ARG A 313 23.30 9.03 -10.63
C ARG A 313 21.84 9.46 -10.76
N THR A 314 21.63 10.59 -11.44
CA THR A 314 20.30 11.05 -11.86
C THR A 314 19.61 9.96 -12.69
N ASN A 315 18.48 9.43 -12.19
CA ASN A 315 17.70 8.34 -12.78
C ASN A 315 18.43 6.97 -12.77
N PRO A 316 18.62 6.38 -11.59
CA PRO A 316 19.22 5.05 -11.49
C PRO A 316 18.29 3.96 -12.07
N THR A 317 18.81 2.75 -12.22
CA THR A 317 18.05 1.56 -12.64
C THR A 317 18.23 0.41 -11.66
N LEU A 318 17.38 -0.62 -11.76
CA LEU A 318 17.56 -1.90 -11.08
C LEU A 318 17.51 -3.02 -12.12
N THR A 319 18.27 -4.09 -11.89
CA THR A 319 18.17 -5.32 -12.67
C THR A 319 16.86 -6.05 -12.36
N ASP A 320 16.42 -6.93 -13.26
CA ASP A 320 15.21 -7.74 -13.06
C ASP A 320 15.27 -8.62 -11.79
N LEU A 321 16.47 -9.09 -11.45
CA LEU A 321 16.71 -9.82 -10.21
C LEU A 321 16.49 -8.91 -9.00
N GLN A 322 17.06 -7.70 -9.00
CA GLN A 322 16.88 -6.75 -7.91
C GLN A 322 15.41 -6.31 -7.79
N ILE A 323 14.73 -6.02 -8.90
CA ILE A 323 13.29 -5.71 -8.90
C ILE A 323 12.50 -6.85 -8.24
N SER A 324 12.82 -8.10 -8.61
CA SER A 324 12.13 -9.27 -8.06
C SER A 324 12.45 -9.48 -6.57
N LEU A 325 13.68 -9.20 -6.13
CA LEU A 325 14.07 -9.26 -4.72
C LEU A 325 13.32 -8.23 -3.86
N VAL A 326 13.20 -6.98 -4.33
CA VAL A 326 12.41 -5.95 -3.65
C VAL A 326 10.95 -6.38 -3.53
N ARG A 327 10.37 -6.88 -4.63
CA ARG A 327 8.97 -7.31 -4.67
C ARG A 327 8.68 -8.53 -3.79
N TRP A 328 9.73 -9.29 -3.46
CA TRP A 328 9.70 -10.46 -2.58
C TRP A 328 10.00 -10.15 -1.11
N SER A 329 10.23 -8.89 -0.77
CA SER A 329 10.40 -8.40 0.61
C SER A 329 9.11 -8.52 1.43
N LYS A 330 9.22 -8.75 2.75
CA LYS A 330 8.07 -8.73 3.68
C LYS A 330 7.31 -7.39 3.65
N HIS A 331 7.96 -6.31 3.25
CA HIS A 331 7.38 -4.96 3.17
C HIS A 331 6.45 -4.77 1.96
N CYS A 332 6.58 -5.63 0.93
CA CYS A 332 5.87 -5.49 -0.33
C CYS A 332 4.66 -6.43 -0.38
N VAL A 333 3.45 -5.88 -0.33
CA VAL A 333 2.19 -6.64 -0.30
C VAL A 333 1.32 -6.31 -1.51
N TYR A 334 0.36 -7.18 -1.84
CA TYR A 334 -0.60 -6.88 -2.90
C TYR A 334 -1.53 -5.73 -2.52
N LEU A 335 -2.02 -5.03 -3.55
CA LEU A 335 -3.04 -3.99 -3.44
C LEU A 335 -4.29 -4.52 -2.75
#